data_AF-A0A4Q2WZ63-F1
#
_entry.id   AF-A0A4Q2WZ63-F1
#
_cell.length_a   1.000
_cell.length_b   1.000
_cell.length_c   1.000
_cell.angle_alpha   90.00
_cell.angle_beta   90.00
_cell.angle_gamma   90.00
#
_symmetry.space_group_name_H-M   'P 1'
#
loop_
_entity.id
_entity.type
_entity.pdbx_description
1 polymer ?
#
loop_
_entity_poly.entity_id
_entity_poly.type
_entity_poly.pdbx_seq_one_letter_code
_entity_poly.pdbx_strand_id
1 'polypeptide(L)'
;MPNDVDAHAGAARPGDWVVTGTQSVAADDSRSRVEVIVRGTVHGSVDRGGGSDQLRFSVWDDGQEKDYKVVDIPLGRSGVVTVRLGFEGRYLTVADGIGITITAGSEAGGERVFDLDPFFPLKD
;
A
#
# COMPACT_ATOMS: atom_id res chain seq x y z
N MET A 1 -40.24 -11.19 -9.64
CA MET A 1 -38.94 -11.27 -8.97
C MET A 1 -37.87 -11.02 -10.01
N PRO A 2 -37.37 -9.79 -10.21
CA PRO A 2 -36.08 -9.62 -10.86
C PRO A 2 -34.99 -9.89 -9.81
N ASN A 3 -34.08 -10.81 -10.14
CA ASN A 3 -32.84 -11.01 -9.41
C ASN A 3 -31.99 -9.76 -9.63
N ASP A 4 -31.98 -8.87 -8.63
CA ASP A 4 -30.92 -7.89 -8.51
C ASP A 4 -29.65 -8.70 -8.22
N VAL A 5 -28.82 -8.81 -9.26
CA VAL A 5 -27.44 -9.22 -9.11
C VAL A 5 -26.80 -8.22 -8.17
N ASP A 6 -26.63 -8.63 -6.90
CA ASP A 6 -25.66 -8.05 -5.98
C ASP A 6 -24.28 -8.14 -6.65
N ALA A 7 -24.01 -7.18 -7.53
CA ALA A 7 -22.67 -6.85 -7.96
C ALA A 7 -22.03 -6.06 -6.81
N HIS A 8 -21.85 -6.75 -5.68
CA HIS A 8 -20.69 -6.47 -4.86
C HIS A 8 -19.49 -6.71 -5.77
N ALA A 9 -19.02 -5.64 -6.42
CA ALA A 9 -17.66 -5.58 -6.91
C ALA A 9 -16.80 -6.11 -5.77
N GLY A 10 -16.32 -7.34 -5.92
CA GLY A 10 -15.59 -8.02 -4.89
C GLY A 10 -14.34 -7.21 -4.65
N ALA A 11 -14.38 -6.33 -3.66
CA ALA A 11 -13.20 -5.76 -3.04
C ALA A 11 -12.25 -6.95 -2.87
N ALA A 12 -11.06 -6.84 -3.46
CA ALA A 12 -10.04 -7.86 -3.35
C ALA A 12 -9.96 -8.26 -1.87
N ARG A 13 -10.24 -9.54 -1.57
CA ARG A 13 -10.20 -10.02 -0.19
C ARG A 13 -8.85 -9.64 0.43
N PRO A 14 -8.74 -9.50 1.76
CA PRO A 14 -7.47 -9.23 2.46
C PRO A 14 -6.32 -10.25 2.27
N GLY A 15 -6.34 -11.10 1.24
CA GLY A 15 -5.52 -12.31 1.11
C GLY A 15 -4.39 -12.30 0.07
N ASP A 16 -4.29 -11.33 -0.85
CA ASP A 16 -3.28 -11.42 -1.94
C ASP A 16 -2.20 -10.32 -1.91
N TRP A 17 -2.15 -9.51 -0.84
CA TRP A 17 -1.10 -8.51 -0.67
C TRP A 17 0.12 -9.12 0.03
N VAL A 18 1.24 -9.15 -0.68
CA VAL A 18 2.54 -9.52 -0.14
C VAL A 18 3.32 -8.25 0.12
N VAL A 19 3.71 -8.05 1.38
CA VAL A 19 4.57 -6.95 1.83
C VAL A 19 5.92 -7.53 2.24
N THR A 20 6.99 -7.02 1.63
CA THR A 20 8.37 -7.30 2.02
C THR A 20 9.09 -5.99 2.20
N GLY A 21 10.13 -5.96 3.03
CA GLY A 21 10.92 -4.76 3.19
C GLY A 21 12.24 -5.04 3.88
N THR A 22 13.17 -4.12 3.71
CA THR A 22 14.46 -4.15 4.37
C THR A 22 14.79 -2.80 5.00
N GLN A 23 15.54 -2.84 6.09
CA GLN A 23 16.20 -1.68 6.66
C GLN A 23 17.71 -1.88 6.53
N SER A 24 18.34 -1.02 5.74
CA SER A 24 19.79 -0.91 5.69
C SER A 24 20.24 0.16 6.68
N VAL A 25 21.21 -0.15 7.53
CA VAL A 25 21.76 0.79 8.53
C VAL A 25 23.24 1.04 8.27
N ALA A 26 23.61 2.30 8.06
CA ALA A 26 25.02 2.68 7.95
C ALA A 26 25.68 2.73 9.35
N ALA A 27 26.98 2.44 9.42
CA ALA A 27 27.73 2.45 10.68
C ALA A 27 27.69 3.82 11.40
N ASP A 28 27.62 4.90 10.63
CA ASP A 28 27.51 6.29 11.11
C ASP A 28 26.07 6.84 11.02
N ASP A 29 25.10 5.97 10.73
CA ASP A 29 23.68 6.28 10.51
C ASP A 29 23.34 7.21 9.35
N SER A 30 24.35 7.78 8.66
CA SER A 30 24.17 8.82 7.64
C SER A 30 23.44 8.36 6.37
N ARG A 31 23.35 7.04 6.16
CA ARG A 31 22.75 6.42 4.97
C ARG A 31 21.78 5.30 5.32
N SER A 32 21.22 5.36 6.52
CA SER A 32 20.15 4.43 6.91
C SER A 32 18.90 4.70 6.07
N ARG A 33 18.21 3.64 5.66
CA ARG A 33 16.97 3.74 4.91
C ARG A 33 16.10 2.51 5.09
N VAL A 34 14.81 2.71 4.86
CA VAL A 34 13.81 1.64 4.81
C VAL A 34 13.26 1.55 3.40
N GLU A 35 13.23 0.33 2.86
CA GLU A 35 12.65 0.01 1.56
C GLU A 35 11.51 -1.00 1.76
N VAL A 36 10.35 -0.74 1.14
CA VAL A 36 9.18 -1.62 1.19
C VAL A 36 8.67 -1.90 -0.21
N ILE A 37 8.36 -3.16 -0.47
CA ILE A 37 7.72 -3.63 -1.69
C ILE A 37 6.36 -4.20 -1.32
N VAL A 38 5.31 -3.64 -1.92
CA VAL A 38 3.93 -4.13 -1.83
C VAL A 38 3.55 -4.71 -3.18
N ARG A 39 3.12 -5.97 -3.20
CA ARG A 39 2.70 -6.66 -4.43
C ARG A 39 1.34 -7.31 -4.23
N GLY A 40 0.48 -7.21 -5.23
CA GLY A 40 -0.82 -7.88 -5.21
C GLY A 40 -1.53 -7.85 -6.55
N THR A 41 -2.63 -8.59 -6.62
CA THR A 41 -3.53 -8.60 -7.78
C THR A 41 -4.60 -7.54 -7.59
N VAL A 42 -4.86 -6.75 -8.63
CA VAL A 42 -5.87 -5.68 -8.63
C VAL A 42 -6.86 -5.85 -9.77
N HIS A 43 -8.05 -5.26 -9.62
CA HIS A 43 -9.07 -5.17 -10.65
C HIS A 43 -9.70 -3.77 -10.63
N GLY A 44 -9.69 -3.07 -11.77
CA GLY A 44 -10.29 -1.75 -11.88
C GLY A 44 -11.81 -1.87 -11.98
N SER A 45 -12.52 -1.45 -10.94
CA SER A 45 -13.96 -1.69 -10.81
C SER A 45 -14.79 -0.42 -10.65
N VAL A 46 -14.19 0.63 -10.11
CA VAL A 46 -14.87 1.91 -9.84
C VAL A 46 -14.15 3.00 -10.60
N ASP A 47 -14.87 3.76 -11.44
CA ASP A 47 -14.30 4.94 -12.11
C ASP A 47 -14.13 6.04 -11.08
N ARG A 48 -12.87 6.33 -10.74
CA ARG A 48 -12.49 7.43 -9.84
C ARG A 48 -11.95 8.64 -10.62
N GLY A 49 -12.07 8.62 -11.95
CA GLY A 49 -11.68 9.68 -12.86
C GLY A 49 -10.96 9.14 -14.10
N GLY A 50 -11.22 9.73 -15.26
CA GLY A 50 -10.47 9.44 -16.49
C GLY A 50 -10.59 7.99 -16.99
N GLY A 51 -11.61 7.24 -16.56
CA GLY A 51 -11.78 5.83 -16.94
C GLY A 51 -10.86 4.87 -16.20
N SER A 52 -10.37 5.26 -15.03
CA SER A 52 -9.49 4.45 -14.18
C SER A 52 -10.00 4.39 -12.74
N ASP A 53 -9.81 3.22 -12.14
CA ASP A 53 -9.80 3.06 -10.69
C ASP A 53 -8.43 3.49 -10.15
N GLN A 54 -8.34 3.84 -8.88
CA GLN A 54 -7.10 4.30 -8.25
C GLN A 54 -6.91 3.66 -6.88
N LEU A 55 -5.67 3.27 -6.59
CA LEU A 55 -5.23 2.86 -5.26
C LEU A 55 -4.03 3.68 -4.82
N ARG A 56 -4.07 4.23 -3.61
CA ARG A 56 -2.92 4.87 -2.95
C ARG A 56 -2.29 3.87 -1.99
N PHE A 57 -0.98 3.68 -2.14
CA PHE A 57 -0.14 2.85 -1.28
C PHE A 57 0.72 3.79 -0.45
N SER A 58 0.73 3.60 0.87
CA SER A 58 1.46 4.48 1.79
C SER A 58 2.25 3.69 2.81
N VAL A 59 3.42 4.22 3.17
CA VAL A 59 4.22 3.77 4.31
C VAL A 59 4.22 4.86 5.38
N TRP A 60 4.01 4.44 6.63
CA TRP A 60 3.86 5.29 7.80
C TRP A 60 4.86 4.89 8.87
N ASP A 61 5.33 5.86 9.63
CA ASP A 61 6.17 5.64 10.81
C ASP A 61 5.78 6.68 11.86
N ASP A 62 5.43 6.19 13.06
CA ASP A 62 4.90 6.98 14.19
C ASP A 62 3.74 7.93 13.80
N GLY A 63 2.82 7.44 12.96
CA GLY A 63 1.64 8.19 12.51
C GLY A 63 1.93 9.25 11.43
N GLN A 64 3.17 9.35 10.94
CA GLN A 64 3.53 10.21 9.82
C GLN A 64 3.68 9.42 8.53
N GLU A 65 3.05 9.88 7.44
CA GLU A 65 3.25 9.30 6.12
C GLU A 65 4.66 9.64 5.64
N LYS A 66 5.48 8.63 5.36
CA LYS A 66 6.87 8.81 4.93
C LYS A 66 7.00 8.79 3.41
N ASP A 67 6.22 7.94 2.73
CA ASP A 67 6.13 7.90 1.26
C ASP A 67 4.77 7.33 0.83
N TYR A 68 4.34 7.71 -0.37
CA TYR A 68 3.17 7.13 -1.01
C TYR A 68 3.31 7.07 -2.53
N LYS A 69 2.51 6.21 -3.16
CA LYS A 69 2.35 6.10 -4.61
C LYS A 69 0.89 5.85 -4.94
N VAL A 70 0.39 6.48 -6.00
CA VAL A 70 -0.93 6.21 -6.57
C VAL A 70 -0.75 5.35 -7.81
N VAL A 71 -1.57 4.31 -7.94
CA VAL A 71 -1.59 3.42 -9.10
C VAL A 71 -2.96 3.53 -9.77
N ASP A 72 -2.96 3.90 -11.04
CA ASP A 72 -4.14 3.87 -11.90
C ASP A 72 -4.36 2.45 -12.42
N ILE A 73 -5.59 1.96 -12.31
CA ILE A 73 -6.01 0.64 -12.76
C ILE A 73 -7.13 0.84 -13.79
N PRO A 74 -6.89 0.51 -15.07
CA PRO A 74 -7.91 0.68 -16.10
C PRO A 74 -9.18 -0.10 -15.77
N LEU A 75 -10.35 0.50 -16.01
CA LEU A 75 -11.63 -0.13 -15.72
C LEU A 75 -11.83 -1.44 -16.49
N GLY A 76 -12.38 -2.44 -15.80
CA GLY A 76 -12.63 -3.78 -16.31
C GLY A 76 -11.35 -4.59 -16.57
N ARG A 77 -10.17 -4.11 -16.15
CA ARG A 77 -8.90 -4.82 -16.30
C ARG A 77 -8.41 -5.32 -14.95
N SER A 78 -7.83 -6.52 -14.97
CA SER A 78 -7.08 -7.07 -13.84
C SER A 78 -5.59 -7.12 -14.17
N GLY A 79 -4.76 -7.03 -13.14
CA GLY A 79 -3.31 -7.14 -13.28
C GLY A 79 -2.61 -7.34 -11.95
N VAL A 80 -1.30 -7.55 -12.00
CA VAL A 80 -0.45 -7.56 -10.81
C VAL A 80 0.24 -6.20 -10.72
N VAL A 81 0.19 -5.58 -9.55
CA VAL A 81 0.94 -4.36 -9.24
C VAL A 81 2.10 -4.69 -8.32
N THR A 82 3.19 -3.95 -8.48
CA THR A 82 4.34 -3.99 -7.56
C THR A 82 4.74 -2.55 -7.29
N VAL A 83 4.53 -2.12 -6.06
CA VAL A 83 4.78 -0.75 -5.61
C VAL A 83 5.99 -0.76 -4.69
N ARG A 84 6.94 0.14 -4.97
CA ARG A 84 8.10 0.37 -4.11
C ARG A 84 7.89 1.67 -3.36
N LEU A 85 8.02 1.60 -2.04
CA LEU A 85 7.95 2.71 -1.10
C LEU A 85 9.27 2.74 -0.32
N GLY A 86 9.63 3.90 0.21
CA GLY A 86 10.77 3.97 1.09
C GLY A 86 11.04 5.36 1.64
N PHE A 87 11.87 5.42 2.67
CA PHE A 87 12.26 6.68 3.31
C PHE A 87 13.67 6.59 3.91
N GLU A 88 14.30 7.74 4.06
CA GLU A 88 15.60 7.88 4.72
C GLU A 88 15.45 7.82 6.24
N GLY A 89 16.42 7.20 6.91
CA GLY A 89 16.45 7.00 8.35
C GLY A 89 16.15 5.56 8.77
N ARG A 90 15.79 5.39 10.04
CA ARG A 90 15.40 4.11 10.64
C ARG A 90 13.93 4.18 11.05
N TYR A 91 13.26 3.05 11.00
CA TYR A 91 12.09 2.84 11.84
C TYR A 91 12.56 2.35 13.22
N LEU A 92 11.73 2.43 14.27
CA LEU A 92 12.11 2.11 15.67
C LEU A 92 13.12 3.06 16.33
N THR A 93 12.79 4.34 16.50
CA THR A 93 13.30 5.06 17.68
C THR A 93 12.34 5.01 18.88
N VAL A 94 11.04 4.75 18.66
CA VAL A 94 10.02 4.84 19.73
C VAL A 94 8.87 3.81 19.62
N ALA A 95 8.42 3.40 18.44
CA ALA A 95 7.40 2.35 18.23
C ALA A 95 7.97 1.10 17.54
N ASP A 96 7.25 -0.03 17.67
CA ASP A 96 7.74 -1.35 17.29
C ASP A 96 7.90 -1.56 15.76
N GLY A 97 7.20 -0.82 14.90
CA GLY A 97 7.23 -1.05 13.45
C GLY A 97 6.74 0.13 12.61
N ILE A 98 6.59 -0.11 11.31
CA ILE A 98 5.98 0.84 10.37
C ILE A 98 4.59 0.38 9.95
N GLY A 99 3.73 1.32 9.57
CA GLY A 99 2.40 1.02 9.03
C GLY A 99 2.43 0.98 7.50
N ILE A 100 1.72 0.04 6.89
CA ILE A 100 1.48 -0.05 5.44
C ILE A 100 -0.01 0.00 5.18
N THR A 101 -0.44 0.94 4.35
CA THR A 101 -1.86 1.14 4.06
C THR A 101 -2.10 1.20 2.56
N ILE A 102 -3.21 0.61 2.10
CA ILE A 102 -3.73 0.82 0.75
C ILE A 102 -5.12 1.43 0.89
N THR A 103 -5.35 2.58 0.29
CA THR A 103 -6.67 3.23 0.24
C THR A 103 -7.19 3.32 -1.19
N ALA A 104 -8.51 3.31 -1.34
CA ALA A 104 -9.16 3.54 -2.61
C ALA A 104 -9.16 5.03 -2.94
N GLY A 105 -8.84 5.36 -4.20
CA GLY A 105 -8.61 6.73 -4.66
C GLY A 105 -7.18 7.21 -4.47
N SER A 106 -6.95 8.49 -4.79
CA SER A 106 -5.66 9.17 -4.65
C SER A 106 -5.39 9.71 -3.24
N GLU A 107 -6.42 9.82 -2.41
CA GLU A 107 -6.38 10.54 -1.14
C GLU A 107 -5.92 9.66 0.03
N ALA A 108 -5.15 10.25 0.95
CA ALA A 108 -4.67 9.56 2.15
C ALA A 108 -5.82 9.10 3.09
N GLY A 109 -6.94 9.83 3.09
CA GLY A 109 -8.15 9.51 3.85
C GLY A 109 -9.18 8.67 3.10
N GLY A 110 -8.82 8.06 1.97
CA GLY A 110 -9.71 7.20 1.20
C GLY A 110 -10.16 5.95 1.96
N GLU A 111 -11.13 5.24 1.41
CA GLU A 111 -11.61 3.97 1.96
C GLU A 111 -10.45 2.97 2.09
N ARG A 112 -10.31 2.32 3.26
CA ARG A 112 -9.21 1.40 3.52
C ARG A 112 -9.43 0.07 2.81
N VAL A 113 -8.51 -0.29 1.92
CA VAL A 113 -8.48 -1.57 1.17
C VAL A 113 -7.59 -2.59 1.86
N PHE A 114 -6.46 -2.14 2.43
CA PHE A 114 -5.51 -2.99 3.15
C PHE A 114 -4.83 -2.18 4.25
N ASP A 115 -4.56 -2.84 5.38
CA ASP A 115 -3.90 -2.26 6.54
C ASP A 115 -2.97 -3.29 7.19
N LEU A 116 -1.71 -2.92 7.38
CA LEU A 116 -0.72 -3.73 8.07
C LEU A 116 0.13 -2.83 8.97
N ASP A 117 -0.17 -2.89 10.27
CA ASP A 117 0.53 -2.14 11.31
C ASP A 117 0.52 -2.98 12.61
N PRO A 118 1.68 -3.37 13.17
CA PRO A 118 3.04 -3.07 12.71
C PRO A 118 3.56 -4.01 11.61
N PHE A 119 4.34 -3.46 10.69
CA PHE A 119 5.22 -4.18 9.77
C PHE A 119 6.69 -3.99 10.18
N PHE A 120 7.46 -5.08 10.14
CA PHE A 120 8.88 -5.10 10.53
C PHE A 120 9.76 -5.45 9.32
N PRO A 121 10.38 -4.45 8.66
CA PRO A 121 11.41 -4.70 7.67
C PRO A 121 12.54 -5.61 8.18
N LEU A 122 13.04 -6.50 7.32
CA LEU A 122 14.22 -7.31 7.64
C LEU A 122 15.45 -6.42 7.77
N LYS A 123 16.40 -6.80 8.63
CA LYS A 123 17.68 -6.09 8.71
C LYS A 123 18.62 -6.63 7.64
N ASP A 124 19.19 -5.74 6.85
CA ASP A 124 20.27 -6.03 5.89
C ASP A 124 21.66 -5.99 6.55
#